data_AF-A0A2D4H1Q6-F1
#
_entry.id   AF-A0A2D4H1Q6-F1
#
_cell.length_a   1.000
_cell.length_b   1.000
_cell.length_c   1.000
_cell.angle_alpha   90.00
_cell.angle_beta   90.00
_cell.angle_gamma   90.00
#
_symmetry.space_group_name_H-M   'P 1'
#
loop_
_entity.id
_entity.type
_entity.pdbx_description
1 polymer ?
#
loop_
_entity_poly.entity_id
_entity_poly.type
_entity_poly.pdbx_seq_one_letter_code
_entity_poly.pdbx_strand_id
1 'polypeptide(L)'
;MVQILQAYCIICTGVRINCTNQVGQGKKQAVVSTCGSSTLKENIGAIFGHKQVQTLIPFVQLLPSGEVCEEYGLNVSALPTKLYTIAGFVSRCNHGDGRSTTDRQFFFINQRPCDPGKVSKVVNEVYHMYNRHQY
;
A
#
# COMPACT_ATOMS: atom_id res chain seq x y z
N MET A 1 -4.35 -16.02 -3.45
CA MET A 1 -4.90 -16.33 -2.11
C MET A 1 -4.08 -15.68 -0.98
N VAL A 2 -2.75 -15.78 -0.98
CA VAL A 2 -1.90 -15.18 0.07
C VAL A 2 -1.98 -13.64 0.12
N GLN A 3 -2.18 -12.95 -1.01
CA GLN A 3 -2.27 -11.49 -1.06
C GLN A 3 -3.41 -10.90 -0.20
N ILE A 4 -4.60 -11.52 -0.17
CA ILE A 4 -5.71 -11.06 0.67
C ILE A 4 -5.33 -11.17 2.14
N LEU A 5 -4.70 -12.27 2.53
CA LEU A 5 -4.22 -12.47 3.89
C LEU A 5 -3.14 -11.43 4.25
N GLN A 6 -2.20 -11.17 3.35
CA GLN A 6 -1.19 -10.11 3.53
C GLN A 6 -1.86 -8.73 3.71
N ALA A 7 -2.89 -8.40 2.94
CA ALA A 7 -3.63 -7.14 3.08
C ALA A 7 -4.21 -6.98 4.50
N TYR A 8 -4.85 -8.02 5.02
CA TYR A 8 -5.36 -8.01 6.39
C TYR A 8 -4.25 -7.95 7.44
N CYS A 9 -3.15 -8.69 7.24
CA CYS A 9 -1.98 -8.61 8.11
C CYS A 9 -1.38 -7.20 8.16
N ILE A 10 -1.41 -6.45 7.06
CA ILE A 10 -0.95 -5.06 7.00
C ILE A 10 -1.88 -4.18 7.83
N ILE A 11 -3.18 -4.19 7.51
CA ILE A 11 -4.14 -3.18 7.99
C ILE A 11 -4.62 -3.39 9.43
N CYS A 12 -4.62 -4.64 9.92
CA CYS A 12 -5.06 -4.97 11.27
C CYS A 12 -3.96 -4.70 12.31
N THR A 13 -3.74 -3.41 12.63
CA THR A 13 -2.86 -3.02 13.74
C THR A 13 -3.43 -3.47 15.09
N GLY A 14 -2.55 -3.75 16.05
CA GLY A 14 -2.92 -4.28 17.37
C GLY A 14 -3.38 -5.74 17.38
N VAL A 15 -3.39 -6.42 16.23
CA VAL A 15 -3.83 -7.81 16.10
C VAL A 15 -2.69 -8.72 15.62
N ARG A 16 -2.52 -9.85 16.29
CA ARG A 16 -1.54 -10.87 15.90
C ARG A 16 -2.18 -11.90 14.97
N ILE A 17 -1.68 -12.00 13.75
CA ILE A 17 -2.15 -12.94 12.72
C ILE A 17 -0.99 -13.84 12.33
N ASN A 18 -1.17 -15.16 12.50
CA ASN A 18 -0.19 -16.18 12.13
C ASN A 18 -0.83 -17.19 11.20
N CYS A 19 -0.15 -17.52 10.11
CA CYS A 19 -0.58 -18.56 9.17
C CYS A 19 0.60 -19.49 8.88
N THR A 20 0.35 -20.79 8.95
CA THR A 20 1.30 -21.83 8.60
C THR A 20 0.69 -22.78 7.58
N ASN A 21 1.51 -23.30 6.68
CA ASN A 21 1.12 -24.32 5.72
C ASN A 21 1.90 -25.62 5.98
N GLN A 22 1.23 -26.76 5.87
CA GLN A 22 1.84 -28.08 5.98
C GLN A 22 1.38 -28.93 4.79
N VAL A 23 2.34 -29.42 4.01
CA VAL A 23 2.05 -30.27 2.84
C VAL A 23 2.29 -31.73 3.21
N GLY A 24 1.23 -32.54 3.20
CA GLY A 24 1.29 -33.95 3.61
C GLY A 24 1.84 -34.12 5.02
N GLN A 25 2.79 -35.05 5.19
CA GLN A 25 3.48 -35.28 6.45
C GLN A 25 4.75 -34.41 6.64
N GLY A 26 4.95 -33.39 5.80
CA GLY A 26 6.08 -32.47 5.91
C GLY A 26 6.02 -31.58 7.17
N LYS A 27 7.10 -30.83 7.44
CA LYS A 27 7.14 -29.85 8.53
C LYS A 27 6.23 -28.65 8.22
N LYS A 28 5.64 -28.05 9.27
CA LYS A 28 4.89 -26.79 9.17
C LYS A 28 5.84 -25.66 8.71
N GLN A 29 5.46 -24.97 7.64
CA GLN A 29 6.14 -23.80 7.12
C GLN A 29 5.34 -22.54 7.45
N ALA A 30 6.01 -21.48 7.89
CA ALA A 30 5.35 -20.20 8.11
C ALA A 30 5.01 -19.54 6.77
N VAL A 31 3.78 -19.05 6.64
CA VAL A 31 3.31 -18.31 5.46
C VAL A 31 3.38 -16.81 5.73
N VAL A 32 2.76 -16.36 6.84
CA VAL A 32 2.83 -14.98 7.34
C VAL A 32 2.73 -14.98 8.86
N SER A 33 3.33 -13.98 9.49
CA SER A 33 3.24 -13.75 10.93
C SER A 33 3.33 -12.24 11.20
N THR A 34 2.39 -11.69 11.96
CA THR A 34 2.51 -10.35 12.53
C THR A 34 2.82 -10.43 14.03
N CYS A 35 3.19 -9.29 14.64
CA CYS A 35 3.55 -9.20 16.06
C CYS A 35 2.48 -8.51 16.91
N GLY A 36 1.32 -8.13 16.34
CA GLY A 36 0.34 -7.29 17.04
C GLY A 36 0.78 -5.84 17.21
N SER A 37 1.64 -5.37 16.30
CA SER A 37 2.21 -4.03 16.31
C SER A 37 1.15 -2.94 16.16
N SER A 38 1.39 -1.78 16.77
CA SER A 38 0.44 -0.66 16.76
C SER A 38 0.46 0.14 15.46
N THR A 39 1.51 0.01 14.65
CA THR A 39 1.69 0.79 13.42
C THR A 39 1.63 -0.05 12.16
N LEU A 40 1.13 0.56 11.09
CA LEU A 40 1.09 -0.03 9.75
C LEU A 40 2.51 -0.37 9.24
N LYS A 41 3.49 0.48 9.53
CA LYS A 41 4.89 0.32 9.11
C LYS A 41 5.54 -0.94 9.69
N GLU A 42 5.28 -1.23 10.95
CA GLU A 42 5.79 -2.43 11.61
C GLU A 42 5.15 -3.70 11.03
N ASN A 43 3.85 -3.68 10.74
CA ASN A 43 3.17 -4.80 10.09
C ASN A 43 3.74 -5.07 8.68
N ILE A 44 4.01 -4.02 7.89
CA ILE A 44 4.69 -4.14 6.59
C ILE A 44 6.07 -4.79 6.77
N GLY A 45 6.83 -4.35 7.78
CA GLY A 45 8.14 -4.91 8.12
C GLY A 45 8.08 -6.38 8.55
N ALA A 46 7.06 -6.78 9.29
CA ALA A 46 6.86 -8.18 9.69
C ALA A 46 6.56 -9.10 8.50
N ILE A 47 5.80 -8.61 7.51
CA ILE A 47 5.37 -9.42 6.35
C ILE A 47 6.43 -9.45 5.25
N PHE A 48 7.07 -8.32 4.97
CA PHE A 48 7.97 -8.16 3.81
C PHE A 48 9.44 -7.93 4.18
N GLY A 49 9.74 -7.83 5.46
CA GLY A 49 11.09 -7.62 5.98
C GLY A 49 11.53 -6.16 6.00
N HIS A 50 12.59 -5.89 6.78
CA HIS A 50 13.11 -4.55 6.99
C HIS A 50 13.60 -3.86 5.70
N LYS A 51 14.14 -4.63 4.75
CA LYS A 51 14.58 -4.10 3.44
C LYS A 51 13.43 -3.42 2.69
N GLN A 52 12.22 -3.98 2.74
CA GLN A 52 11.06 -3.35 2.12
C GLN A 52 10.75 -2.01 2.79
N VAL A 53 10.81 -1.94 4.11
CA VAL A 53 10.48 -0.72 4.86
C VAL A 53 11.44 0.43 4.55
N GLN A 54 12.71 0.13 4.24
CA GLN A 54 13.73 1.13 3.92
C GLN A 54 13.48 1.86 2.59
N THR A 55 12.77 1.25 1.65
CA THR A 55 12.45 1.87 0.35
C THR A 55 11.12 2.63 0.36
N LEU A 56 10.38 2.59 1.47
CA LEU A 56 9.07 3.22 1.60
C LEU A 56 9.15 4.61 2.23
N ILE A 57 8.35 5.52 1.70
CA ILE A 57 8.05 6.84 2.27
C ILE A 57 6.59 6.91 2.71
N PRO A 58 6.28 7.63 3.80
CA PRO A 58 4.90 7.86 4.20
C PRO A 58 4.18 8.70 3.15
N PHE A 59 2.92 8.39 2.89
CA PHE A 59 2.07 9.20 2.03
C PHE A 59 1.77 10.54 2.71
N VAL A 60 2.02 11.64 2.02
CA VAL A 60 1.71 13.00 2.48
C VAL A 60 0.56 13.53 1.64
N GLN A 61 -0.62 13.64 2.25
CA GLN A 61 -1.80 14.18 1.57
C GLN A 61 -1.68 15.70 1.40
N LEU A 62 -1.87 16.16 0.17
CA LEU A 62 -1.92 17.59 -0.19
C LEU A 62 -3.28 17.93 -0.79
N LEU A 63 -3.62 19.22 -0.79
CA LEU A 63 -4.75 19.71 -1.57
C LEU A 63 -4.42 19.61 -3.07
N PRO A 64 -5.42 19.32 -3.93
CA PRO A 64 -5.18 19.30 -5.37
C PRO A 64 -4.74 20.69 -5.84
N SER A 65 -3.73 20.74 -6.70
CA SER A 65 -3.29 21.99 -7.32
C SER A 65 -4.33 22.50 -8.32
N GLY A 66 -4.22 23.77 -8.72
CA GLY A 66 -5.10 24.36 -9.74
C GLY A 66 -5.02 23.60 -11.07
N GLU A 67 -3.81 23.22 -11.49
CA GLU A 67 -3.56 22.44 -12.72
C GLU A 67 -4.27 21.08 -12.68
N VAL A 68 -4.16 20.35 -11.57
CA VAL A 68 -4.85 19.06 -11.39
C VAL A 68 -6.36 19.26 -11.35
N CYS A 69 -6.86 20.35 -10.76
CA CYS A 69 -8.28 20.64 -10.79
C CYS A 69 -8.78 20.91 -12.21
N GLU A 70 -8.04 21.68 -13.02
CA GLU A 70 -8.39 21.96 -14.41
C GLU A 70 -8.38 20.69 -15.27
N GLU A 71 -7.35 19.86 -15.15
CA GLU A 71 -7.23 18.57 -15.86
C GLU A 71 -8.44 17.65 -15.59
N TYR A 72 -8.91 17.62 -14.35
CA TYR A 72 -10.05 16.79 -13.93
C TYR A 72 -11.41 17.53 -14.00
N GLY A 73 -11.45 18.77 -14.52
CA GLY A 73 -12.67 19.56 -14.66
C GLY A 73 -13.33 19.93 -13.32
N LEU A 74 -12.56 20.08 -12.26
CA LEU A 74 -13.02 20.39 -10.90
C LEU A 74 -13.03 21.91 -10.64
N ASN A 75 -14.12 22.40 -10.07
CA ASN A 75 -14.18 23.79 -9.61
C ASN A 75 -13.62 23.91 -8.19
N VAL A 76 -12.44 24.52 -8.05
CA VAL A 76 -11.72 24.71 -6.77
C VAL A 76 -12.59 25.35 -5.69
N SER A 77 -13.43 26.33 -6.07
CA SER A 77 -14.30 27.08 -5.14
C SER A 77 -15.48 26.25 -4.60
N ALA A 78 -15.82 25.15 -5.29
CA ALA A 78 -16.89 24.25 -4.90
C ALA A 78 -16.37 22.99 -4.18
N LEU A 79 -15.04 22.82 -4.05
CA LEU A 79 -14.47 21.65 -3.39
C LEU A 79 -14.66 21.75 -1.86
N PRO A 80 -15.22 20.73 -1.21
CA PRO A 80 -15.30 20.70 0.25
C PRO A 80 -13.90 20.64 0.87
N THR A 81 -13.72 21.34 1.98
CA THR A 81 -12.42 21.51 2.65
C THR A 81 -11.82 20.18 3.16
N LYS A 82 -12.64 19.14 3.37
CA LYS A 82 -12.18 17.81 3.79
C LYS A 82 -13.13 16.69 3.30
N LEU A 83 -12.88 16.18 2.10
CA LEU A 83 -13.65 15.07 1.53
C LEU A 83 -13.17 13.69 1.99
N TYR A 84 -11.85 13.49 2.06
CA TYR A 84 -11.23 12.20 2.31
C TYR A 84 -9.93 12.35 3.09
N THR A 85 -9.51 11.27 3.75
CA THR A 85 -8.21 11.18 4.41
C THR A 85 -7.48 9.96 3.87
N ILE A 86 -6.31 10.19 3.28
CA ILE A 86 -5.47 9.15 2.70
C ILE A 86 -4.21 9.07 3.55
N ALA A 87 -3.90 7.87 4.01
CA ALA A 87 -2.69 7.56 4.75
C ALA A 87 -2.15 6.22 4.26
N GLY A 88 -0.83 6.05 4.33
CA GLY A 88 -0.18 4.82 3.89
C GLY A 88 1.30 5.03 3.60
N PHE A 89 1.86 4.12 2.83
CA PHE A 89 3.24 4.17 2.38
C PHE A 89 3.30 3.89 0.88
N VAL A 90 4.27 4.49 0.21
CA VAL A 90 4.59 4.25 -1.20
C VAL A 90 6.09 4.11 -1.35
N SER A 91 6.55 3.36 -2.36
CA SER A 91 7.98 3.26 -2.68
C SER A 91 8.54 4.64 -3.05
N ARG A 92 9.81 4.88 -2.72
CA ARG A 92 10.56 6.00 -3.31
C ARG A 92 10.65 5.81 -4.83
N CYS A 93 10.71 6.91 -5.55
CA CYS A 93 10.86 6.90 -7.01
C CYS A 93 12.31 6.80 -7.48
N ASN A 94 13.27 6.55 -6.59
CA ASN A 94 14.66 6.34 -6.96
C ASN A 94 14.81 5.04 -7.76
N HIS A 95 15.77 5.03 -8.69
CA HIS A 95 16.08 3.83 -9.46
C HIS A 95 16.46 2.66 -8.52
N GLY A 96 15.78 1.54 -8.66
CA GLY A 96 16.02 0.33 -7.87
C GLY A 96 15.19 0.21 -6.59
N ASP A 97 14.56 1.28 -6.10
CA ASP A 97 13.72 1.25 -4.88
C ASP A 97 12.30 0.72 -5.14
N GLY A 98 11.86 0.70 -6.41
CA GLY A 98 10.56 0.18 -6.84
C GLY A 98 10.53 -1.34 -7.04
N ARG A 99 9.42 -1.86 -7.54
CA ARG A 99 9.20 -3.29 -7.85
C ARG A 99 9.14 -3.52 -9.35
N SER A 100 9.47 -4.74 -9.80
CA SER A 100 9.30 -5.11 -11.22
C SER A 100 7.85 -5.41 -11.60
N THR A 101 6.97 -5.64 -10.61
CA THR A 101 5.56 -5.97 -10.80
C THR A 101 4.70 -5.30 -9.72
N THR A 102 3.39 -5.28 -9.92
CA THR A 102 2.39 -4.72 -8.97
C THR A 102 2.02 -5.70 -7.84
N ASP A 103 2.92 -6.63 -7.48
CA ASP A 103 2.61 -7.75 -6.58
C ASP A 103 2.34 -7.37 -5.11
N ARG A 104 2.71 -6.14 -4.72
CA ARG A 104 2.60 -5.59 -3.36
C ARG A 104 1.85 -4.26 -3.30
N GLN A 105 0.80 -4.12 -4.09
CA GLN A 105 -0.10 -2.97 -4.05
C GLN A 105 -1.35 -3.33 -3.25
N PHE A 106 -1.56 -2.64 -2.12
CA PHE A 106 -2.66 -2.91 -1.21
C PHE A 106 -3.44 -1.63 -0.96
N PHE A 107 -4.73 -1.65 -1.31
CA PHE A 107 -5.63 -0.51 -1.13
C PHE A 107 -6.72 -0.86 -0.13
N PHE A 108 -7.11 0.15 0.66
CA PHE A 108 -8.10 -0.02 1.72
C PHE A 108 -9.05 1.17 1.73
N ILE A 109 -10.34 0.90 1.90
CA ILE A 109 -11.36 1.91 2.20
C ILE A 109 -11.93 1.58 3.57
N ASN A 110 -11.81 2.50 4.52
CA ASN A 110 -12.27 2.30 5.91
C ASN A 110 -11.73 0.98 6.52
N GLN A 111 -10.42 0.76 6.37
CA GLN A 111 -9.70 -0.45 6.82
C GLN A 111 -10.12 -1.77 6.15
N ARG A 112 -10.88 -1.74 5.04
CA ARG A 112 -11.28 -2.94 4.30
C ARG A 112 -10.45 -3.08 3.04
N PRO A 113 -9.74 -4.21 2.84
CA PRO A 113 -9.03 -4.46 1.59
C PRO A 113 -9.99 -4.38 0.39
N CYS A 114 -9.58 -3.65 -0.63
CA CYS A 114 -10.36 -3.47 -1.86
C CYS A 114 -9.43 -3.30 -3.06
N ASP A 115 -9.97 -3.40 -4.27
CA ASP A 115 -9.23 -3.16 -5.51
C ASP A 115 -9.88 -2.02 -6.33
N PRO A 116 -9.58 -0.76 -6.01
CA PRO A 116 -10.16 0.40 -6.69
C PRO A 116 -9.43 0.63 -8.02
N GLY A 117 -9.94 0.05 -9.11
CA GLY A 117 -9.26 0.05 -10.42
C GLY A 117 -8.81 1.43 -10.94
N LYS A 118 -9.61 2.48 -10.75
CA LYS A 118 -9.22 3.86 -11.13
C LYS A 118 -8.06 4.41 -10.29
N VAL A 119 -8.08 4.16 -8.97
CA VAL A 119 -7.05 4.63 -8.05
C VAL A 119 -5.73 3.89 -8.31
N SER A 120 -5.79 2.56 -8.45
CA SER A 120 -4.63 1.73 -8.78
C SER A 120 -3.96 2.18 -10.08
N LYS A 121 -4.76 2.47 -11.11
CA LYS A 121 -4.26 2.97 -12.39
C LYS A 121 -3.52 4.32 -12.24
N VAL A 122 -4.14 5.30 -11.58
CA VAL A 122 -3.53 6.64 -11.38
C VAL A 122 -2.24 6.55 -10.56
N VAL A 123 -2.22 5.74 -9.49
CA VAL A 123 -1.01 5.55 -8.66
C VAL A 123 0.15 5.02 -9.50
N ASN A 124 -0.11 4.02 -10.35
CA ASN A 124 0.91 3.45 -11.23
C ASN A 124 1.38 4.42 -12.31
N GLU A 125 0.45 5.14 -12.94
CA GLU A 125 0.77 6.14 -13.97
C GLU A 125 1.66 7.25 -13.42
N VAL A 126 1.30 7.81 -12.26
CA VAL A 126 2.10 8.86 -11.61
C VAL A 126 3.46 8.32 -11.18
N TYR A 127 3.54 7.09 -10.64
CA TYR A 127 4.83 6.50 -10.27
C TYR A 127 5.75 6.31 -11.49
N HIS A 128 5.21 5.86 -12.62
CA HIS A 128 5.95 5.69 -13.87
C HIS A 128 6.48 7.00 -14.49
N MET A 129 5.90 8.15 -14.15
CA MET A 129 6.45 9.44 -14.57
C MET A 129 7.85 9.69 -14.00
N TYR A 130 8.14 9.13 -12.82
CA TYR A 130 9.42 9.28 -12.14
C TYR A 130 10.30 8.02 -12.27
N ASN A 131 9.70 6.83 -12.29
CA ASN A 131 10.41 5.56 -12.40
C ASN A 131 9.74 4.64 -13.44
N ARG A 132 10.08 4.84 -14.72
CA ARG A 132 9.39 4.22 -15.87
C ARG A 132 9.46 2.69 -15.94
N HIS A 133 10.44 2.07 -15.29
CA HIS A 133 10.70 0.64 -15.38
C HIS A 133 10.26 -0.16 -14.14
N GLN A 134 9.70 0.51 -13.14
CA GLN A 134 9.30 -0.11 -11.88
C GLN A 134 7.95 0.43 -11.40
N TYR A 135 7.32 -0.30 -10.48
CA TYR A 135 6.01 -0.04 -9.88
C TYR A 135 6.10 0.16 -8.36
#